data_AF-A0A5J4PRA4-F1
#
_entry.id   AF-A0A5J4PRA4-F1
#
_cell.length_a   1.000
_cell.length_b   1.000
_cell.length_c   1.000
_cell.angle_alpha   90.00
_cell.angle_beta   90.00
_cell.angle_gamma   90.00
#
_symmetry.space_group_name_H-M   'P 1'
#
loop_
_entity.id
_entity.type
_entity.pdbx_description
1 polymer ?
#
loop_
_entity_poly.entity_id
_entity_poly.type
_entity_poly.pdbx_seq_one_letter_code
_entity_poly.pdbx_strand_id
1 'polypeptide(L)'
;MQFIPARLDKEEIEYLKKNLAEKERCYDKDKQMLWRVINEKHYHSDLDSGAVVHETRSSLEYAVALMFTNAPDNIRRGRDIIKTVLPMQEKDPDQPFCGVWPYYPEDPLAGRQAPVDYNWADFMAIPLIDVIINFSDHIDNNLKEQIKDALILAAHSIKKRNVQGDYTNICIMGTYVCYIVGDLYDLPEISDYARKKLSYFYNYTKDNKGFTEYNSPTYTVVARNISFKPHETKTIKVKVLDGKANAENKYPLEVRFDAGNDGFAVHWKDLFDTY
;
A
#
# COMPACT_ATOMS: atom_id res chain seq x y z
N MET A 1 3.23 8.74 -17.46
CA MET A 1 4.39 7.80 -17.39
C MET A 1 4.04 6.46 -18.05
N GLN A 2 4.96 5.74 -18.70
CA GLN A 2 4.67 4.36 -19.19
C GLN A 2 5.05 3.36 -18.09
N PHE A 3 4.06 2.72 -17.48
CA PHE A 3 4.30 1.68 -16.48
C PHE A 3 4.60 0.35 -17.15
N ILE A 4 5.60 -0.36 -16.63
CA ILE A 4 5.88 -1.75 -17.00
C ILE A 4 5.25 -2.63 -15.92
N PRO A 5 4.25 -3.46 -16.25
CA PRO A 5 3.64 -4.37 -15.30
C PRO A 5 4.70 -5.28 -14.66
N ALA A 6 4.70 -5.36 -13.34
CA ALA A 6 5.50 -6.33 -12.61
C ALA A 6 5.04 -7.76 -12.95
N ARG A 7 6.01 -8.65 -13.09
CA ARG A 7 5.82 -10.08 -13.31
C ARG A 7 6.77 -10.81 -12.39
N LEU A 8 6.21 -11.72 -11.61
CA LEU A 8 6.99 -12.57 -10.72
C LEU A 8 7.52 -13.77 -11.49
N ASP A 9 8.73 -14.21 -11.17
CA ASP A 9 9.26 -15.47 -11.63
C ASP A 9 8.64 -16.66 -10.87
N LYS A 10 9.07 -17.88 -11.23
CA LYS A 10 8.51 -19.10 -10.63
C LYS A 10 8.84 -19.23 -9.14
N GLU A 11 10.05 -18.85 -8.72
CA GLU A 11 10.48 -18.99 -7.32
C GLU A 11 9.74 -17.98 -6.44
N GLU A 12 9.60 -16.75 -6.93
CA GLU A 12 8.80 -15.70 -6.28
C GLU A 12 7.33 -16.11 -6.14
N ILE A 13 6.74 -16.72 -7.18
CA ILE A 13 5.37 -17.23 -7.12
C ILE A 13 5.23 -18.36 -6.09
N GLU A 14 6.18 -19.29 -6.02
CA GLU A 14 6.14 -20.37 -5.02
C GLU A 14 6.30 -19.83 -3.59
N TYR A 15 7.14 -18.81 -3.39
CA TYR A 15 7.24 -18.12 -2.11
C TYR A 15 5.93 -17.41 -1.75
N LEU A 16 5.32 -16.71 -2.71
CA LEU A 16 4.04 -16.02 -2.51
C LEU A 16 2.92 -16.99 -2.13
N LYS A 17 2.86 -18.17 -2.77
CA LYS A 17 1.88 -19.22 -2.46
C LYS A 17 1.99 -19.72 -1.01
N LYS A 18 3.19 -19.80 -0.44
CA LYS A 18 3.37 -20.17 0.98
C LYS A 18 2.71 -19.14 1.90
N ASN A 19 2.92 -17.85 1.64
CA ASN A 19 2.28 -16.77 2.40
C ASN A 19 0.75 -16.74 2.21
N LEU A 20 0.27 -17.06 1.01
CA LEU A 20 -1.18 -17.13 0.72
C LEU A 20 -1.87 -18.27 1.48
N ALA A 21 -1.18 -19.38 1.75
CA ALA A 21 -1.76 -20.53 2.43
C ALA A 21 -2.24 -20.23 3.86
N GLU A 22 -1.58 -19.31 4.57
CA GLU A 22 -2.03 -18.84 5.88
C GLU A 22 -3.31 -17.99 5.75
N LYS A 23 -3.30 -17.04 4.81
CA LYS A 23 -4.44 -16.15 4.53
C LYS A 23 -5.67 -16.93 4.06
N GLU A 24 -5.48 -18.03 3.32
CA GLU A 24 -6.57 -18.91 2.87
C GLU A 24 -7.43 -19.44 4.01
N ARG A 25 -6.82 -19.75 5.17
CA ARG A 25 -7.55 -20.26 6.34
C ARG A 25 -8.50 -19.23 6.94
N CYS A 26 -8.20 -17.96 6.70
CA CYS A 26 -8.99 -16.83 7.16
C CYS A 26 -9.86 -16.25 6.04
N TYR A 27 -9.98 -16.90 4.88
CA TYR A 27 -10.83 -16.42 3.80
C TYR A 27 -12.26 -16.93 3.96
N ASP A 28 -13.20 -16.01 4.16
CA ASP A 28 -14.62 -16.28 4.11
C ASP A 28 -15.10 -16.20 2.65
N LYS A 29 -15.54 -17.33 2.11
CA LYS A 29 -16.00 -17.44 0.71
C LYS A 29 -17.33 -16.73 0.47
N ASP A 30 -18.20 -16.69 1.48
CA ASP A 30 -19.52 -16.08 1.38
C ASP A 30 -19.43 -14.56 1.47
N LYS A 31 -18.49 -14.07 2.29
CA LYS A 31 -18.20 -12.63 2.43
C LYS A 31 -17.15 -12.12 1.46
N GLN A 32 -16.43 -13.01 0.78
CA GLN A 32 -15.35 -12.69 -0.15
C GLN A 32 -14.27 -11.79 0.47
N MET A 33 -13.95 -12.00 1.74
CA MET A 33 -13.00 -11.19 2.50
C MET A 33 -12.22 -12.06 3.50
N LEU A 34 -11.09 -11.54 3.96
CA LEU A 34 -10.37 -12.14 5.08
C LEU A 34 -11.05 -11.75 6.40
N TRP A 35 -11.33 -12.74 7.23
CA TRP A 35 -11.91 -12.57 8.56
C TRP A 35 -10.89 -12.78 9.67
N ARG A 36 -11.17 -12.21 10.84
CA ARG A 36 -10.45 -12.49 12.09
C ARG A 36 -11.33 -12.23 13.30
N VAL A 37 -10.84 -12.65 14.47
CA VAL A 37 -11.34 -12.16 15.76
C VAL A 37 -10.50 -10.94 16.19
N ILE A 38 -11.17 -9.89 16.68
CA ILE A 38 -10.50 -8.76 17.32
C ILE A 38 -9.92 -9.25 18.65
N ASN A 39 -8.60 -9.18 18.82
CA ASN A 39 -7.96 -9.59 20.07
C ASN A 39 -7.95 -8.44 21.10
N GLU A 40 -7.77 -7.21 20.63
CA GLU A 40 -7.70 -6.00 21.46
C GLU A 40 -8.48 -4.89 20.78
N LYS A 41 -9.11 -4.02 21.59
CA LYS A 41 -9.89 -2.89 21.08
C LYS A 41 -8.99 -1.93 20.32
N HIS A 42 -9.36 -1.63 19.08
CA HIS A 42 -8.64 -0.70 18.24
C HIS A 42 -9.21 0.71 18.39
N TYR A 43 -8.35 1.73 18.57
CA TYR A 43 -8.79 3.12 18.78
C TYR A 43 -9.71 3.67 17.67
N HIS A 44 -9.52 3.20 16.43
CA HIS A 44 -10.33 3.57 15.26
C HIS A 44 -11.51 2.62 14.97
N SER A 45 -11.97 1.86 15.97
CA SER A 45 -13.13 0.97 15.86
C SER A 45 -13.99 1.01 17.14
N ASP A 46 -15.31 0.98 16.98
CA ASP A 46 -16.23 0.86 18.13
C ASP A 46 -16.30 -0.58 18.68
N LEU A 47 -15.87 -1.56 17.88
CA LEU A 47 -15.97 -2.98 18.21
C LEU A 47 -14.99 -3.38 19.32
N ASP A 48 -15.50 -4.20 20.24
CA ASP A 48 -14.72 -4.74 21.35
C ASP A 48 -13.97 -6.03 20.98
N SER A 49 -13.04 -6.42 21.85
CA SER A 49 -12.36 -7.72 21.76
C SER A 49 -13.38 -8.87 21.72
N GLY A 50 -13.11 -9.87 20.90
CA GLY A 50 -13.98 -11.03 20.67
C GLY A 50 -14.91 -10.91 19.45
N ALA A 51 -15.06 -9.72 18.87
CA ALA A 51 -15.86 -9.55 17.65
C ALA A 51 -15.21 -10.24 16.44
N VAL A 52 -16.01 -10.93 15.63
CA VAL A 52 -15.60 -11.47 14.32
C VAL A 52 -15.80 -10.39 13.27
N VAL A 53 -14.75 -10.08 12.50
CA VAL A 53 -14.72 -8.96 11.55
C VAL A 53 -14.03 -9.32 10.26
N HIS A 54 -14.35 -8.59 9.17
CA HIS A 54 -13.71 -8.73 7.88
C HIS A 54 -12.78 -7.54 7.58
N GLU A 55 -11.49 -7.80 7.36
CA GLU A 55 -10.48 -6.73 7.20
C GLU A 55 -10.43 -6.20 5.78
N THR A 56 -10.81 -4.92 5.57
CA THR A 56 -10.79 -4.29 4.24
C THR A 56 -9.40 -4.25 3.62
N ARG A 57 -8.41 -3.76 4.37
CA ARG A 57 -7.01 -3.68 3.93
C ARG A 57 -6.39 -5.05 3.67
N SER A 58 -6.43 -5.95 4.64
CA SER A 58 -5.84 -7.30 4.50
C SER A 58 -6.43 -8.04 3.31
N SER A 59 -7.72 -7.87 3.05
CA SER A 59 -8.42 -8.45 1.91
C SER A 59 -7.91 -7.89 0.58
N LEU A 60 -7.74 -6.58 0.43
CA LEU A 60 -7.16 -6.01 -0.80
C LEU A 60 -5.71 -6.43 -1.03
N GLU A 61 -4.88 -6.44 0.02
CA GLU A 61 -3.50 -6.93 -0.08
C GLU A 61 -3.47 -8.41 -0.49
N TYR A 62 -4.39 -9.22 0.04
CA TYR A 62 -4.56 -10.62 -0.35
C TYR A 62 -5.03 -10.76 -1.80
N ALA A 63 -5.96 -9.92 -2.26
CA ALA A 63 -6.45 -9.91 -3.63
C ALA A 63 -5.31 -9.65 -4.63
N VAL A 64 -4.48 -8.63 -4.38
CA VAL A 64 -3.32 -8.32 -5.22
C VAL A 64 -2.32 -9.47 -5.22
N ALA A 65 -2.00 -10.03 -4.06
CA ALA A 65 -1.12 -11.18 -3.93
C ALA A 65 -1.63 -12.41 -4.70
N LEU A 66 -2.94 -12.68 -4.67
CA LEU A 66 -3.54 -13.73 -5.48
C LEU A 66 -3.37 -13.48 -6.98
N MET A 67 -3.58 -12.24 -7.45
CA MET A 67 -3.47 -11.89 -8.87
C MET A 67 -2.03 -12.06 -9.38
N PHE A 68 -1.02 -11.77 -8.54
CA PHE A 68 0.40 -11.98 -8.87
C PHE A 68 0.78 -13.44 -9.13
N THR A 69 0.01 -14.42 -8.64
CA THR A 69 0.29 -15.84 -8.96
C THR A 69 -0.09 -16.22 -10.38
N ASN A 70 -0.79 -15.33 -11.12
CA ASN A 70 -1.28 -15.52 -12.47
C ASN A 70 -2.15 -16.79 -12.69
N ALA A 71 -2.69 -17.36 -11.60
CA ALA A 71 -3.55 -18.53 -11.66
C ALA A 71 -4.99 -18.06 -11.93
N PRO A 72 -5.74 -18.61 -12.91
CA PRO A 72 -7.07 -18.12 -13.27
C PRO A 72 -8.06 -18.02 -12.10
N ASP A 73 -8.04 -18.99 -11.19
CA ASP A 73 -8.89 -19.00 -10.00
C ASP A 73 -8.50 -17.92 -8.98
N ASN A 74 -7.20 -17.68 -8.82
CA ASN A 74 -6.70 -16.63 -7.93
C ASN A 74 -6.99 -15.24 -8.51
N ILE A 75 -6.86 -15.05 -9.82
CA ILE A 75 -7.25 -13.80 -10.49
C ILE A 75 -8.75 -13.55 -10.29
N ARG A 76 -9.60 -14.56 -10.52
CA ARG A 76 -11.05 -14.44 -10.29
C ARG A 76 -11.35 -14.04 -8.84
N ARG A 77 -10.76 -14.72 -7.88
CA ARG A 77 -10.94 -14.40 -6.45
C ARG A 77 -10.46 -13.00 -6.10
N GLY A 78 -9.31 -12.58 -6.62
CA GLY A 78 -8.81 -11.21 -6.42
C GLY A 78 -9.82 -10.17 -6.90
N ARG A 79 -10.42 -10.38 -8.08
CA ARG A 79 -11.48 -9.51 -8.60
C ARG A 79 -12.72 -9.46 -7.72
N ASP A 80 -13.15 -10.61 -7.21
CA ASP A 80 -14.34 -10.71 -6.35
C ASP A 80 -14.13 -9.96 -5.02
N ILE A 81 -12.94 -10.09 -4.42
CA ILE A 81 -12.57 -9.31 -3.23
C ILE A 81 -12.57 -7.81 -3.53
N ILE A 82 -11.95 -7.37 -4.63
CA ILE A 82 -11.90 -5.95 -5.00
C ILE A 82 -13.33 -5.40 -5.18
N LYS A 83 -14.19 -6.13 -5.89
CA LYS A 83 -15.60 -5.75 -6.09
C LYS A 83 -16.39 -5.67 -4.78
N THR A 84 -16.01 -6.46 -3.78
CA THR A 84 -16.63 -6.45 -2.46
C THR A 84 -16.18 -5.26 -1.62
N VAL A 85 -14.88 -4.95 -1.61
CA VAL A 85 -14.31 -3.92 -0.74
C VAL A 85 -14.49 -2.51 -1.30
N LEU A 86 -14.38 -2.34 -2.62
CA LEU A 86 -14.38 -1.04 -3.27
C LEU A 86 -15.62 -0.17 -2.95
N PRO A 87 -16.86 -0.71 -2.91
CA PRO A 87 -18.06 0.06 -2.58
C PRO A 87 -18.12 0.56 -1.13
N MET A 88 -17.26 0.07 -0.22
CA MET A 88 -17.25 0.47 1.18
C MET A 88 -16.58 1.84 1.43
N GLN A 89 -16.01 2.47 0.40
CA GLN A 89 -15.46 3.82 0.50
C GLN A 89 -16.59 4.84 0.74
N GLU A 90 -16.36 5.82 1.61
CA GLU A 90 -17.22 7.00 1.64
C GLU A 90 -17.00 7.85 0.37
N LYS A 91 -18.09 8.22 -0.30
CA LYS A 91 -18.08 8.95 -1.57
C LYS A 91 -18.81 10.28 -1.50
N ASP A 92 -19.58 10.53 -0.45
CA ASP A 92 -20.28 11.80 -0.24
C ASP A 92 -19.25 12.91 0.08
N PRO A 93 -19.07 13.91 -0.81
CA PRO A 93 -18.10 14.98 -0.61
C PRO A 93 -18.40 15.88 0.58
N ASP A 94 -19.64 15.85 1.09
CA ASP A 94 -20.04 16.62 2.27
C ASP A 94 -19.60 15.91 3.58
N GLN A 95 -19.23 14.63 3.52
CA GLN A 95 -18.67 13.93 4.67
C GLN A 95 -17.21 14.32 4.89
N PRO A 96 -16.78 14.57 6.15
CA PRO A 96 -15.40 14.94 6.43
C PRO A 96 -14.41 13.84 6.02
N PHE A 97 -14.86 12.58 6.03
CA PHE A 97 -14.12 11.36 5.71
C PHE A 97 -14.37 10.83 4.27
N CYS A 98 -14.87 11.66 3.37
CA CYS A 98 -14.91 11.33 1.94
C CYS A 98 -13.56 10.81 1.44
N GLY A 99 -13.58 9.70 0.70
CA GLY A 99 -12.40 9.02 0.16
C GLY A 99 -11.75 7.99 1.09
N VAL A 100 -12.31 7.75 2.28
CA VAL A 100 -11.80 6.80 3.29
C VAL A 100 -12.69 5.55 3.35
N TRP A 101 -12.10 4.39 3.67
CA TRP A 101 -12.81 3.13 3.94
C TRP A 101 -12.87 2.84 5.44
N PRO A 102 -13.87 2.09 5.93
CA PRO A 102 -13.81 1.51 7.27
C PRO A 102 -12.74 0.40 7.35
N TYR A 103 -12.28 0.10 8.57
CA TYR A 103 -11.45 -1.08 8.83
C TYR A 103 -12.22 -2.37 8.53
N TYR A 104 -13.50 -2.38 8.92
CA TYR A 104 -14.38 -3.53 8.88
C TYR A 104 -15.75 -3.10 8.35
N PRO A 105 -16.41 -3.88 7.48
CA PRO A 105 -17.81 -3.62 7.13
C PRO A 105 -18.74 -3.75 8.34
N GLU A 106 -18.35 -4.47 9.39
CA GLU A 106 -19.07 -4.57 10.66
C GLU A 106 -19.02 -3.28 11.51
N ASP A 107 -18.12 -2.35 11.19
CA ASP A 107 -17.98 -1.04 11.85
C ASP A 107 -17.89 0.08 10.81
N PRO A 108 -19.01 0.41 10.12
CA PRO A 108 -19.02 1.40 9.06
C PRO A 108 -18.71 2.81 9.60
N LEU A 109 -18.12 3.67 8.77
CA LEU A 109 -17.72 5.03 9.17
C LEU A 109 -18.91 5.90 9.60
N ALA A 110 -20.08 5.71 9.00
CA ALA A 110 -21.28 6.49 9.31
C ALA A 110 -21.92 6.02 10.62
N GLY A 111 -22.15 6.96 11.55
CA GLY A 111 -22.90 6.70 12.78
C GLY A 111 -22.09 6.10 13.95
N ARG A 112 -20.81 5.78 13.74
CA ARG A 112 -19.90 5.29 14.81
C ARG A 112 -19.31 6.41 15.65
N GLN A 113 -18.81 6.08 16.85
CA GLN A 113 -18.17 7.00 17.79
C GLN A 113 -16.65 7.07 17.59
N ALA A 114 -16.02 5.96 17.22
CA ALA A 114 -14.58 5.88 17.04
C ALA A 114 -14.11 6.85 15.94
N PRO A 115 -13.01 7.59 16.17
CA PRO A 115 -12.50 8.55 15.20
C PRO A 115 -12.08 7.83 13.91
N VAL A 116 -12.31 8.50 12.79
CA VAL A 116 -11.86 8.02 11.48
C VAL A 116 -10.33 8.02 11.40
N ASP A 117 -9.75 6.89 10.98
CA ASP A 117 -8.36 6.86 10.54
C ASP A 117 -8.28 7.30 9.08
N TYR A 118 -7.87 8.53 8.86
CA TYR A 118 -7.70 9.05 7.51
C TYR A 118 -6.47 8.48 6.77
N ASN A 119 -5.55 7.81 7.48
CA ASN A 119 -4.43 7.08 6.86
C ASN A 119 -4.93 5.85 6.09
N TRP A 120 -6.16 5.40 6.36
CA TRP A 120 -6.76 4.27 5.66
C TRP A 120 -6.94 4.55 4.17
N ALA A 121 -7.08 5.81 3.76
CA ALA A 121 -7.05 6.17 2.33
C ALA A 121 -5.72 5.76 1.66
N ASP A 122 -4.58 6.01 2.31
CA ASP A 122 -3.25 5.66 1.81
C ASP A 122 -3.08 4.15 1.70
N PHE A 123 -3.46 3.41 2.76
CA PHE A 123 -3.33 1.97 2.81
C PHE A 123 -4.19 1.25 1.78
N MET A 124 -5.38 1.76 1.50
CA MET A 124 -6.32 1.16 0.55
C MET A 124 -5.97 1.53 -0.89
N ALA A 125 -5.45 2.73 -1.14
CA ALA A 125 -5.10 3.18 -2.48
C ALA A 125 -3.90 2.44 -3.08
N ILE A 126 -2.90 2.07 -2.28
CA ILE A 126 -1.69 1.37 -2.78
C ILE A 126 -2.02 0.05 -3.50
N PRO A 127 -2.73 -0.92 -2.90
CA PRO A 127 -3.07 -2.15 -3.60
C PRO A 127 -3.99 -1.89 -4.82
N LEU A 128 -4.84 -0.85 -4.79
CA LEU A 128 -5.66 -0.48 -5.95
C LEU A 128 -4.81 0.09 -7.11
N ILE A 129 -3.75 0.84 -6.82
CA ILE A 129 -2.75 1.27 -7.80
C ILE A 129 -2.07 0.04 -8.42
N ASP A 130 -1.70 -0.97 -7.61
CA ASP A 130 -1.12 -2.21 -8.13
C ASP A 130 -2.07 -2.94 -9.09
N VAL A 131 -3.37 -2.94 -8.81
CA VAL A 131 -4.39 -3.50 -9.70
C VAL A 131 -4.38 -2.79 -11.06
N ILE A 132 -4.39 -1.46 -11.07
CA ILE A 132 -4.39 -0.67 -12.31
C ILE A 132 -3.10 -0.84 -13.10
N ILE A 133 -1.94 -0.83 -12.44
CA ILE A 133 -0.64 -0.92 -13.09
C ILE A 133 -0.36 -2.34 -13.61
N ASN A 134 -0.61 -3.37 -12.80
CA ASN A 134 -0.11 -4.71 -13.08
C ASN A 134 -1.16 -5.64 -13.69
N PHE A 135 -2.45 -5.33 -13.47
CA PHE A 135 -3.56 -6.24 -13.73
C PHE A 135 -4.72 -5.62 -14.50
N SER A 136 -4.49 -4.48 -15.17
CA SER A 136 -5.52 -3.82 -16.00
C SER A 136 -6.15 -4.80 -17.00
N ASP A 137 -5.38 -5.69 -17.62
CA ASP A 137 -5.90 -6.65 -18.60
C ASP A 137 -6.77 -7.76 -17.99
N HIS A 138 -6.74 -7.91 -16.66
CA HIS A 138 -7.51 -8.92 -15.94
C HIS A 138 -8.82 -8.36 -15.34
N ILE A 139 -9.08 -7.06 -15.46
CA ILE A 139 -10.31 -6.42 -14.96
C ILE A 139 -11.08 -5.77 -16.11
N ASP A 140 -12.41 -5.80 -16.01
CA ASP A 140 -13.29 -5.17 -16.99
C ASP A 140 -13.29 -3.64 -16.84
N ASN A 141 -13.68 -2.93 -17.90
CA ASN A 141 -13.66 -1.46 -17.93
C ASN A 141 -14.53 -0.83 -16.83
N ASN A 142 -15.62 -1.50 -16.44
CA ASN A 142 -16.48 -1.03 -15.36
C ASN A 142 -15.74 -1.04 -14.01
N LEU A 143 -15.01 -2.13 -13.71
CA LEU A 143 -14.19 -2.19 -12.51
C LEU A 143 -13.01 -1.20 -12.56
N LYS A 144 -12.40 -0.97 -13.75
CA LYS A 144 -11.35 0.05 -13.93
C LYS A 144 -11.84 1.45 -13.57
N GLU A 145 -13.00 1.86 -14.08
CA GLU A 145 -13.56 3.18 -13.77
C GLU A 145 -13.92 3.30 -12.28
N GLN A 146 -14.48 2.26 -11.66
CA GLN A 146 -14.74 2.29 -10.21
C GLN A 146 -13.47 2.43 -9.37
N ILE A 147 -12.38 1.75 -9.76
CA ILE A 147 -11.09 1.88 -9.07
C ILE A 147 -10.51 3.27 -9.27
N LYS A 148 -10.59 3.81 -10.49
CA LYS A 148 -10.18 5.19 -10.80
C LYS A 148 -10.91 6.19 -9.91
N ASP A 149 -12.25 6.14 -9.85
CA ASP A 149 -13.04 7.04 -9.00
C ASP A 149 -12.60 6.95 -7.54
N ALA A 150 -12.39 5.73 -7.04
CA ALA A 150 -11.96 5.52 -5.67
C ALA A 150 -10.56 6.06 -5.38
N LEU A 151 -9.62 5.89 -6.32
CA LEU A 151 -8.26 6.43 -6.23
C LEU A 151 -8.24 7.95 -6.24
N ILE A 152 -9.08 8.59 -7.06
CA ILE A 152 -9.21 10.05 -7.11
C ILE A 152 -9.73 10.57 -5.76
N LEU A 153 -10.79 9.96 -5.21
CA LEU A 153 -11.32 10.32 -3.88
C LEU A 153 -10.27 10.14 -2.78
N ALA A 154 -9.52 9.03 -2.80
CA ALA A 154 -8.44 8.77 -1.84
C ALA A 154 -7.32 9.83 -1.95
N ALA A 155 -6.90 10.19 -3.17
CA ALA A 155 -5.88 11.22 -3.39
C ALA A 155 -6.33 12.60 -2.89
N HIS A 156 -7.60 12.97 -3.08
CA HIS A 156 -8.14 14.20 -2.49
C HIS A 156 -8.17 14.16 -0.96
N SER A 157 -8.55 13.02 -0.37
CA SER A 157 -8.52 12.82 1.10
C SER A 157 -7.09 12.97 1.66
N ILE A 158 -6.12 12.35 1.01
CA ILE A 158 -4.69 12.43 1.37
C ILE A 158 -4.16 13.87 1.26
N LYS A 159 -4.49 14.56 0.15
CA LYS A 159 -4.13 15.97 -0.05
C LYS A 159 -4.76 16.88 1.00
N LYS A 160 -6.03 16.66 1.35
CA LYS A 160 -6.74 17.43 2.39
C LYS A 160 -6.08 17.25 3.76
N ARG A 161 -5.69 16.01 4.09
CA ARG A 161 -5.03 15.66 5.36
C ARG A 161 -3.60 16.22 5.47
N ASN A 162 -2.84 16.20 4.37
CA ASN A 162 -1.51 16.82 4.25
C ASN A 162 -0.54 16.50 5.41
N VAL A 163 -0.36 15.20 5.73
CA VAL A 163 0.50 14.76 6.85
C VAL A 163 1.94 15.26 6.72
N GLN A 164 2.53 15.70 7.83
CA GLN A 164 3.88 16.27 7.88
C GLN A 164 4.98 15.21 7.87
N GLY A 165 6.23 15.64 7.65
CA GLY A 165 7.36 14.75 7.42
C GLY A 165 7.79 13.96 8.65
N ASP A 166 7.34 14.32 9.85
CA ASP A 166 7.60 13.61 11.11
C ASP A 166 6.86 12.26 11.18
N TYR A 167 5.68 12.18 10.56
CA TYR A 167 4.97 10.93 10.34
C TYR A 167 5.38 10.32 9.00
N THR A 168 6.60 9.80 8.99
CA THR A 168 7.36 9.50 7.78
C THR A 168 6.70 8.47 6.88
N ASN A 169 6.18 7.38 7.45
CA ASN A 169 5.55 6.31 6.68
C ASN A 169 4.34 6.83 5.89
N ILE A 170 3.45 7.57 6.56
CA ILE A 170 2.24 8.06 5.90
C ILE A 170 2.55 9.25 4.98
N CYS A 171 3.52 10.09 5.32
CA CYS A 171 3.93 11.19 4.44
C CYS A 171 4.42 10.66 3.09
N ILE A 172 5.26 9.63 3.07
CA ILE A 172 5.77 9.07 1.80
C ILE A 172 4.70 8.26 1.06
N MET A 173 3.89 7.46 1.77
CA MET A 173 2.79 6.69 1.16
C MET A 173 1.77 7.61 0.50
N GLY A 174 1.31 8.64 1.19
CA GLY A 174 0.36 9.60 0.63
C GLY A 174 0.94 10.40 -0.54
N THR A 175 2.24 10.74 -0.47
CA THR A 175 2.95 11.37 -1.59
C THR A 175 2.98 10.46 -2.82
N TYR A 176 3.29 9.17 -2.63
CA TYR A 176 3.28 8.17 -3.70
C TYR A 176 1.90 8.03 -4.33
N VAL A 177 0.84 7.88 -3.53
CA VAL A 177 -0.54 7.76 -4.02
C VAL A 177 -0.90 8.97 -4.87
N CYS A 178 -0.73 10.19 -4.35
CA CYS A 178 -1.04 11.41 -5.11
C CYS A 178 -0.18 11.53 -6.37
N TYR A 179 1.10 11.15 -6.33
CA TYR A 179 1.97 11.22 -7.50
C TYR A 179 1.45 10.32 -8.63
N ILE A 180 1.17 9.05 -8.31
CA ILE A 180 0.73 8.06 -9.29
C ILE A 180 -0.69 8.38 -9.79
N VAL A 181 -1.63 8.66 -8.90
CA VAL A 181 -3.02 8.98 -9.28
C VAL A 181 -3.08 10.27 -10.10
N GLY A 182 -2.29 11.28 -9.74
CA GLY A 182 -2.20 12.53 -10.49
C GLY A 182 -1.69 12.34 -11.92
N ASP A 183 -0.66 11.51 -12.11
CA ASP A 183 -0.12 11.19 -13.44
C ASP A 183 -1.04 10.26 -14.25
N LEU A 184 -1.62 9.22 -13.62
CA LEU A 184 -2.47 8.24 -14.30
C LEU A 184 -3.76 8.85 -14.88
N TYR A 185 -4.31 9.86 -14.22
CA TYR A 185 -5.62 10.43 -14.55
C TYR A 185 -5.58 11.92 -14.88
N ASP A 186 -4.39 12.44 -15.20
CA ASP A 186 -4.18 13.84 -15.64
C ASP A 186 -4.80 14.88 -14.67
N LEU A 187 -4.53 14.73 -13.37
CA LEU A 187 -5.00 15.64 -12.31
C LEU A 187 -3.88 16.61 -11.87
N PRO A 188 -3.70 17.75 -12.55
CA PRO A 188 -2.55 18.63 -12.35
C PRO A 188 -2.43 19.15 -10.91
N GLU A 189 -3.55 19.42 -10.25
CA GLU A 189 -3.61 19.88 -8.86
C GLU A 189 -3.20 18.82 -7.83
N ILE A 190 -3.35 17.53 -8.16
CA ILE A 190 -2.87 16.42 -7.35
C ILE A 190 -1.38 16.17 -7.64
N SER A 191 -0.98 16.16 -8.92
CA SER A 191 0.43 16.01 -9.30
C SER A 191 1.32 17.12 -8.73
N ASP A 192 0.84 18.36 -8.73
CA ASP A 192 1.57 19.50 -8.18
C ASP A 192 1.70 19.43 -6.65
N TYR A 193 0.65 18.97 -5.98
CA TYR A 193 0.72 18.66 -4.55
C TYR A 193 1.78 17.59 -4.29
N ALA A 194 1.74 16.48 -5.02
CA ALA A 194 2.65 15.35 -4.83
C ALA A 194 4.12 15.74 -5.07
N ARG A 195 4.40 16.50 -6.15
CA ARG A 195 5.75 17.00 -6.46
C ARG A 195 6.29 17.90 -5.34
N LYS A 196 5.48 18.87 -4.88
CA LYS A 196 5.85 19.73 -3.75
C LYS A 196 6.07 18.92 -2.47
N LYS A 197 5.21 17.94 -2.20
CA LYS A 197 5.29 17.09 -1.02
C LYS A 197 6.53 16.20 -1.03
N LEU A 198 6.91 15.67 -2.20
CA LEU A 198 8.12 14.89 -2.38
C LEU A 198 9.37 15.74 -2.12
N SER A 199 9.44 16.96 -2.69
CA SER A 199 10.54 17.90 -2.42
C SER A 199 10.60 18.28 -0.93
N TYR A 200 9.45 18.54 -0.31
CA TYR A 200 9.35 18.79 1.12
C TYR A 200 9.88 17.60 1.95
N PHE A 201 9.45 16.38 1.66
CA PHE A 201 9.85 15.18 2.40
C PHE A 201 11.36 14.89 2.24
N TYR A 202 11.90 15.09 1.04
CA TYR A 202 13.34 15.01 0.80
C TYR A 202 14.12 16.02 1.66
N ASN A 203 13.71 17.29 1.67
CA ASN A 203 14.39 18.31 2.47
C ASN A 203 14.25 18.02 3.97
N TYR A 204 13.05 17.65 4.42
CA TYR A 204 12.79 17.28 5.80
C TYR A 204 13.69 16.13 6.27
N THR A 205 13.81 15.06 5.49
CA THR A 205 14.63 13.89 5.86
C THR A 205 16.13 14.20 5.80
N LYS A 206 16.55 15.03 4.85
CA LYS A 206 17.92 15.54 4.77
C LYS A 206 18.28 16.39 6.00
N ASP A 207 17.40 17.30 6.41
CA ASP A 207 17.61 18.18 7.56
C ASP A 207 17.63 17.40 8.89
N ASN A 208 16.77 16.39 9.01
CA ASN A 208 16.72 15.49 10.17
C ASN A 208 17.76 14.36 10.12
N LYS A 209 18.59 14.29 9.07
CA LYS A 209 19.61 13.24 8.85
C LYS A 209 19.03 11.81 8.87
N GLY A 210 17.76 11.66 8.51
CA GLY A 210 17.00 10.42 8.60
C GLY A 210 15.49 10.64 8.71
N PHE A 211 14.74 9.56 8.86
CA PHE A 211 13.31 9.60 9.18
C PHE A 211 13.10 9.89 10.68
N THR A 212 12.13 10.74 11.03
CA THR A 212 11.93 11.13 12.44
C THR A 212 11.19 10.07 13.26
N GLU A 213 10.38 9.23 12.61
CA GLU A 213 9.54 8.20 13.25
C GLU A 213 10.33 7.00 13.82
N TYR A 214 11.68 7.05 13.76
CA TYR A 214 12.62 5.99 14.16
C TYR A 214 12.68 5.67 15.67
N ASN A 215 11.61 5.93 16.44
CA ASN A 215 11.46 5.52 17.85
C ASN A 215 10.25 4.58 18.10
N SER A 216 9.71 3.91 17.07
CA SER A 216 8.65 2.90 17.18
C SER A 216 9.10 1.54 16.61
N PRO A 217 8.81 0.38 17.25
CA PRO A 217 9.59 -0.86 17.09
C PRO A 217 9.35 -1.68 15.81
N THR A 218 8.63 -1.18 14.80
CA THR A 218 8.14 -2.06 13.71
C THR A 218 8.87 -2.00 12.38
N TYR A 219 9.82 -1.08 12.14
CA TYR A 219 10.53 -1.06 10.85
C TYR A 219 11.97 -0.54 10.97
N THR A 220 12.96 -1.37 10.63
CA THR A 220 14.35 -0.92 10.36
C THR A 220 14.75 -1.28 8.94
N VAL A 221 14.87 -0.27 8.08
CA VAL A 221 15.90 -0.21 7.03
C VAL A 221 16.57 1.15 7.19
N VAL A 222 17.86 1.15 7.51
CA VAL A 222 18.65 2.37 7.65
C VAL A 222 19.11 2.81 6.27
N ALA A 223 18.41 3.77 5.68
CA ALA A 223 18.90 4.47 4.49
C ALA A 223 19.85 5.59 4.93
N ARG A 224 21.17 5.34 4.92
CA ARG A 224 22.16 6.43 4.91
C ARG A 224 22.27 6.95 3.47
N ASN A 225 22.18 8.28 3.29
CA ASN A 225 22.39 9.05 2.05
C ASN A 225 22.98 8.25 0.87
N ILE A 226 22.12 7.78 -0.02
CA ILE A 226 22.54 7.22 -1.31
C ILE A 226 22.26 8.27 -2.38
N SER A 227 23.32 8.89 -2.90
CA SER A 227 23.27 9.67 -4.14
C SER A 227 23.71 8.80 -5.31
N PHE A 228 23.01 8.87 -6.44
CA PHE A 228 23.38 8.18 -7.68
C PHE A 228 23.98 9.16 -8.68
N LYS A 229 24.98 8.71 -9.43
CA LYS A 229 25.36 9.32 -10.71
C LYS A 229 24.40 8.82 -11.80
N PRO A 230 24.24 9.57 -12.92
CA PRO A 230 23.55 9.05 -14.10
C PRO A 230 24.13 7.68 -14.50
N HIS A 231 23.26 6.71 -14.75
CA HIS A 231 23.61 5.32 -15.09
C HIS A 231 24.34 4.52 -14.02
N GLU A 232 24.29 4.93 -12.75
CA GLU A 232 24.89 4.19 -11.66
C GLU A 232 23.93 3.15 -11.09
N THR A 233 24.38 1.89 -11.02
CA THR A 233 23.72 0.83 -10.26
C THR A 233 24.33 0.74 -8.86
N LYS A 234 23.51 0.75 -7.80
CA LYS A 234 23.95 0.42 -6.44
C LYS A 234 23.07 -0.64 -5.82
N THR A 235 23.72 -1.59 -5.16
CA THR A 235 23.08 -2.54 -4.27
C THR A 235 23.37 -2.12 -2.83
N ILE A 236 22.33 -1.82 -2.05
CA ILE A 236 22.46 -1.54 -0.62
C ILE A 236 22.04 -2.78 0.15
N LYS A 237 22.98 -3.34 0.91
CA LYS A 237 22.71 -4.40 1.88
C LYS A 237 22.07 -3.80 3.13
N VAL A 238 20.94 -4.34 3.54
CA VAL A 238 20.23 -3.92 4.75
C VAL A 238 21.00 -4.44 5.96
N LYS A 239 21.50 -3.52 6.79
CA LYS A 239 22.16 -3.88 8.05
C LYS A 239 21.13 -3.95 9.17
N VAL A 240 20.93 -5.14 9.72
CA VAL A 240 20.16 -5.35 10.95
C VAL A 240 20.95 -4.77 12.12
N LEU A 241 20.41 -3.74 12.77
CA LEU A 241 21.10 -3.04 13.85
C LEU A 241 20.91 -3.70 15.21
N ASP A 242 19.83 -4.47 15.41
CA ASP A 242 19.64 -5.32 16.58
C ASP A 242 18.72 -6.53 16.25
N GLY A 243 18.93 -7.66 16.94
CA GLY A 243 18.28 -8.95 16.66
C GLY A 243 19.04 -9.86 15.67
N LYS A 244 18.67 -11.15 15.61
CA LYS A 244 19.19 -12.12 14.62
C LYS A 244 18.25 -12.19 13.42
N ALA A 245 18.80 -12.17 12.22
CA ALA A 245 18.03 -12.46 11.02
C ALA A 245 17.39 -13.86 11.13
N ASN A 246 16.08 -13.96 10.89
CA ASN A 246 15.37 -15.23 10.91
C ASN A 246 14.38 -15.30 9.73
N ALA A 247 13.80 -16.49 9.52
CA ALA A 247 12.88 -16.78 8.42
C ALA A 247 11.53 -16.03 8.50
N GLU A 248 11.24 -15.34 9.61
CA GLU A 248 10.02 -14.56 9.82
C GLU A 248 10.18 -13.07 9.46
N ASN A 249 11.40 -12.65 9.10
CA ASN A 249 11.67 -11.27 8.69
C ASN A 249 10.97 -10.96 7.35
N LYS A 250 10.08 -9.95 7.35
CA LYS A 250 9.27 -9.54 6.18
C LYS A 250 9.89 -8.44 5.31
N TYR A 251 11.19 -8.17 5.44
CA TYR A 251 11.88 -7.07 4.75
C TYR A 251 13.00 -7.56 3.81
N PRO A 252 13.25 -6.86 2.69
CA PRO A 252 14.32 -7.21 1.76
C PRO A 252 15.69 -7.06 2.43
N LEU A 253 16.59 -8.03 2.21
CA LEU A 253 17.96 -7.99 2.75
C LEU A 253 18.92 -7.17 1.87
N GLU A 254 18.58 -7.03 0.59
CA GLU A 254 19.28 -6.19 -0.36
C GLU A 254 18.26 -5.38 -1.18
N VAL A 255 18.60 -4.15 -1.51
CA VAL A 255 17.79 -3.31 -2.41
C VAL A 255 18.69 -2.83 -3.54
N ARG A 256 18.29 -3.11 -4.77
CA ARG A 256 19.01 -2.70 -5.97
C ARG A 256 18.34 -1.49 -6.61
N PHE A 257 19.16 -0.50 -6.94
CA PHE A 257 18.74 0.75 -7.54
C PHE A 257 19.49 0.94 -8.85
N ASP A 258 18.75 1.15 -9.94
CA ASP A 258 19.30 1.50 -11.25
C ASP A 258 18.89 2.93 -11.60
N ALA A 259 19.86 3.86 -11.62
CA ALA A 259 19.59 5.26 -11.94
C ALA A 259 19.52 5.51 -13.45
N GLY A 260 18.45 6.17 -13.90
CA GLY A 260 18.28 6.65 -15.28
C GLY A 260 19.21 7.81 -15.65
N ASN A 261 19.08 8.34 -16.86
CA ASN A 261 19.91 9.46 -17.37
C ASN A 261 19.81 10.73 -16.52
N ASP A 262 18.71 10.90 -15.80
CA ASP A 262 18.40 12.02 -14.92
C ASP A 262 18.84 11.81 -13.46
N GLY A 263 19.42 10.65 -13.15
CA GLY A 263 19.86 10.28 -11.79
C GLY A 263 18.73 9.77 -10.87
N PHE A 264 17.51 9.59 -11.38
CA PHE A 264 16.40 8.98 -10.62
C PHE A 264 16.47 7.46 -10.70
N ALA A 265 16.36 6.79 -9.55
CA ALA A 265 16.45 5.34 -9.45
C ALA A 265 15.11 4.64 -9.72
N VAL A 266 15.15 3.61 -10.56
CA VAL A 266 14.07 2.62 -10.68
C VAL A 266 14.31 1.52 -9.65
N HIS A 267 13.25 1.15 -8.93
CA HIS A 267 13.29 0.21 -7.80
C HIS A 267 13.12 -1.24 -8.30
N TRP A 268 14.06 -2.10 -7.92
CA TRP A 268 13.93 -3.55 -8.04
C TRP A 268 14.04 -4.16 -6.64
N LYS A 269 13.05 -4.98 -6.28
CA LYS A 269 12.98 -5.65 -4.98
C LYS A 269 13.28 -7.12 -5.17
N ASP A 270 14.53 -7.53 -4.94
CA ASP A 270 14.88 -8.94 -4.86
C ASP A 270 14.50 -9.45 -3.46
N LEU A 271 13.52 -10.35 -3.40
CA LEU A 271 13.18 -11.08 -2.18
C LEU A 271 14.02 -12.34 -2.12
N PHE A 272 15.02 -12.32 -1.23
CA PHE A 272 15.94 -13.39 -0.81
C PHE A 272 17.12 -13.69 -1.73
N ASP A 273 18.32 -13.59 -1.14
CA ASP A 273 19.56 -14.15 -1.67
C ASP A 273 19.85 -15.45 -0.92
N THR A 274 20.10 -16.51 -1.68
CA THR A 274 20.32 -17.89 -1.26
C THR A 274 21.62 -18.10 -0.47
N TYR A 275 21.57 -18.93 0.58
CA TYR A 275 22.59 -19.93 0.86
C TYR A 275 21.94 -21.23 1.34
#